data_AF-A0A3S4K722-F1
#
_entry.id   AF-A0A3S4K722-F1
#
_cell.length_a   1.000
_cell.length_b   1.000
_cell.length_c   1.000
_cell.angle_alpha   90.00
_cell.angle_beta   90.00
_cell.angle_gamma   90.00
#
_symmetry.space_group_name_H-M   'P 1'
#
loop_
_entity.id
_entity.type
_entity.pdbx_description
1 polymer ?
#
loop_
_entity_poly.entity_id
_entity_poly.type
_entity_poly.pdbx_seq_one_letter_code
_entity_poly.pdbx_strand_id
1 'polypeptide(L)'
;MLAGRRRRDSVESTGARRLTRPWGETTARLVSDDVGKNLYDESDKNDAQIAERLAGVSEALGATRAQVALAWLLSKRGVAAPIIGASREEQLGELLNAVDLTLKPEQIAELETPYKQHPVVGFK
;
A
#
# COMPACT_ATOMS: atom_id res chain seq x y z
N MET A 1 22.02 35.67 2.82
CA MET A 1 21.68 34.41 3.52
C MET A 1 20.17 34.33 3.68
N LEU A 2 19.47 33.73 2.72
CA LEU A 2 18.01 33.55 2.77
C LEU A 2 17.71 32.09 3.08
N ALA A 3 17.26 31.83 4.30
CA ALA A 3 16.75 30.53 4.72
C ALA A 3 15.40 30.28 4.04
N GLY A 4 15.42 29.43 3.00
CA GLY A 4 14.23 29.00 2.27
C GLY A 4 13.34 28.11 3.14
N ARG A 5 12.44 28.73 3.90
CA ARG A 5 11.38 28.06 4.65
C ARG A 5 10.36 27.53 3.63
N ARG A 6 10.53 26.27 3.18
CA ARG A 6 9.50 25.57 2.39
C ARG A 6 8.25 25.39 3.26
N ARG A 7 7.23 26.22 3.02
CA ARG A 7 5.86 25.87 3.38
C ARG A 7 5.52 24.59 2.60
N ARG A 8 5.34 23.48 3.32
CA ARG A 8 4.73 22.28 2.75
C ARG A 8 3.23 22.53 2.77
N ASP A 9 2.73 23.19 1.74
CA ASP A 9 1.31 23.16 1.44
C ASP A 9 0.92 21.71 1.16
N SER A 10 -0.17 21.26 1.80
CA SER A 10 -0.88 19.99 1.72
C SER A 10 -0.51 19.06 0.55
N VAL A 11 0.64 18.40 0.62
CA VAL A 11 1.01 17.35 -0.35
C VAL A 11 0.40 16.03 0.14
N GLU A 12 -0.55 15.49 -0.62
CA GLU A 12 -0.97 14.10 -0.54
C GLU A 12 0.25 13.16 -0.49
N SER A 13 0.15 12.07 0.28
CA SER A 13 1.22 11.11 0.53
C SER A 13 1.87 10.58 -0.77
N THR A 14 3.00 11.17 -1.18
CA THR A 14 3.57 10.99 -2.54
C THR A 14 4.66 9.89 -2.60
N GLY A 15 4.50 8.69 -2.04
CA GLY A 15 5.59 7.70 -2.29
C GLY A 15 5.52 6.28 -1.79
N ALA A 16 4.56 5.90 -0.95
CA ALA A 16 4.51 4.53 -0.41
C ALA A 16 3.13 3.87 -0.59
N ARG A 17 2.36 4.31 -1.60
CA ARG A 17 0.92 4.02 -1.69
C ARG A 17 0.43 3.58 -3.07
N ARG A 18 1.28 3.04 -3.94
CA ARG A 18 0.81 2.52 -5.25
C ARG A 18 -0.27 1.45 -5.06
N LEU A 19 -0.05 0.52 -4.13
CA LEU A 19 -0.95 -0.59 -3.86
C LEU A 19 -2.19 -0.22 -3.02
N THR A 20 -2.19 0.97 -2.40
CA THR A 20 -3.29 1.42 -1.53
C THR A 20 -4.07 2.59 -2.11
N ARG A 21 -3.88 2.90 -3.40
CA ARG A 21 -4.60 3.93 -4.16
C ARG A 21 -5.40 3.30 -5.30
N PRO A 22 -6.41 3.99 -5.86
CA PRO A 22 -7.05 3.56 -7.09
C PRO A 22 -6.01 3.21 -8.16
N TRP A 23 -6.17 2.05 -8.79
CA TRP A 23 -5.20 1.60 -9.78
C TRP A 23 -5.17 2.56 -10.97
N GLY A 24 -3.99 2.88 -11.48
CA GLY A 24 -3.81 3.85 -12.56
C GLY A 24 -3.69 5.32 -12.11
N GLU A 25 -3.88 5.65 -10.83
CA GLU A 25 -3.53 6.98 -10.33
C GLU A 25 -2.01 7.21 -10.40
N THR A 26 -1.64 8.36 -10.96
CA THR A 26 -0.23 8.74 -11.13
C THR A 26 0.21 9.74 -10.07
N THR A 27 1.52 9.81 -9.83
CA THR A 27 2.12 10.85 -8.99
C THR A 27 3.38 11.37 -9.67
N ALA A 28 3.82 12.57 -9.28
CA ALA A 28 5.06 13.15 -9.80
C ALA A 28 6.26 12.19 -9.68
N ARG A 29 6.36 11.42 -8.58
CA ARG A 29 7.42 10.42 -8.41
C ARG A 29 7.25 9.21 -9.31
N LEU A 30 6.03 8.67 -9.42
CA LEU A 30 5.76 7.53 -10.31
C LEU A 30 6.15 7.85 -11.76
N VAL A 31 5.88 9.09 -12.19
CA VAL A 31 6.19 9.55 -13.54
C VAL A 31 7.71 9.75 -13.74
N SER A 32 8.43 10.22 -12.71
CA SER A 32 9.86 10.51 -12.82
C SER A 32 10.79 9.34 -12.47
N ASP A 33 10.30 8.29 -11.83
CA ASP A 33 11.10 7.14 -11.39
C ASP A 33 11.29 6.13 -12.55
N ASP A 34 12.32 6.36 -13.36
CA ASP A 34 12.64 5.50 -14.50
C ASP A 34 13.11 4.09 -14.11
N VAL A 35 13.63 3.93 -12.88
CA VAL A 35 13.99 2.61 -12.35
C VAL A 35 12.72 1.83 -11.98
N GLY A 36 11.78 2.49 -11.30
CA GLY A 36 10.50 1.90 -10.92
C GLY A 36 9.68 1.37 -12.11
N LYS A 37 9.67 2.08 -13.24
CA LYS A 37 8.92 1.65 -14.44
C LYS A 37 9.36 0.27 -14.93
N ASN A 38 10.67 0.04 -15.05
CA ASN A 38 11.19 -1.20 -15.63
C ASN A 38 11.14 -2.41 -14.69
N LEU A 39 10.98 -2.20 -13.38
CA LEU A 39 11.00 -3.28 -12.38
C LEU A 39 9.65 -3.98 -12.21
N TYR A 40 8.53 -3.35 -12.57
CA TYR A 40 7.19 -3.85 -12.21
C TYR A 40 6.27 -4.12 -13.41
N ASP A 41 6.77 -4.05 -14.65
CA ASP A 41 5.95 -4.21 -15.86
C ASP A 41 5.35 -5.63 -15.98
N GLU A 42 6.10 -6.66 -15.62
CA GLU A 42 5.64 -8.06 -15.76
C GLU A 42 4.55 -8.43 -14.74
N SER A 43 4.54 -7.79 -13.56
CA SER A 43 3.58 -8.05 -12.48
C SER A 43 2.37 -7.13 -12.48
N ASP A 44 2.33 -6.11 -13.34
CA ASP A 44 1.36 -5.01 -13.27
C ASP A 44 -0.10 -5.49 -13.24
N LYS A 45 -0.45 -6.45 -14.10
CA LYS A 45 -1.80 -7.05 -14.14
C LYS A 45 -2.16 -7.78 -12.85
N ASN A 46 -1.19 -8.43 -12.21
CA ASN A 46 -1.42 -9.17 -10.98
C ASN A 46 -1.57 -8.23 -9.79
N ASP A 47 -0.71 -7.22 -9.72
CA ASP A 47 -0.75 -6.18 -8.71
C ASP A 47 -2.06 -5.38 -8.79
N ALA A 48 -2.57 -5.13 -10.00
CA ALA A 48 -3.88 -4.53 -10.23
C ALA A 48 -5.01 -5.36 -9.63
N GLN A 49 -5.01 -6.67 -9.87
CA GLN A 49 -6.01 -7.59 -9.32
C GLN A 49 -5.96 -7.61 -7.79
N ILE A 50 -4.77 -7.66 -7.20
CA ILE A 50 -4.61 -7.59 -5.74
C ILE A 50 -5.16 -6.27 -5.19
N ALA A 51 -4.83 -5.14 -5.82
CA ALA A 51 -5.31 -3.82 -5.42
C ALA A 51 -6.84 -3.70 -5.51
N GLU A 52 -7.46 -4.32 -6.51
CA GLU A 52 -8.91 -4.34 -6.72
C GLU A 52 -9.62 -5.19 -5.65
N ARG A 53 -9.08 -6.37 -5.32
CA ARG A 53 -9.57 -7.19 -4.19
C ARG A 53 -9.45 -6.46 -2.86
N LEU A 54 -8.31 -5.82 -2.63
CA LEU A 54 -8.09 -5.01 -1.43
C LEU A 54 -9.11 -3.87 -1.33
N ALA A 55 -9.44 -3.21 -2.45
CA ALA A 55 -10.46 -2.18 -2.49
C ALA A 55 -11.83 -2.72 -2.06
N GLY A 56 -12.29 -3.83 -2.65
CA GLY A 56 -13.57 -4.44 -2.31
C GLY A 56 -13.69 -4.86 -0.84
N VAL A 57 -12.65 -5.51 -0.30
CA VAL A 57 -12.62 -5.89 1.13
C VAL A 57 -12.63 -4.66 2.04
N SER A 58 -11.91 -3.60 1.66
CA SER A 58 -11.86 -2.34 2.41
C SER A 58 -13.21 -1.65 2.47
N GLU A 59 -13.91 -1.56 1.33
CA GLU A 59 -15.25 -0.99 1.24
C GLU A 59 -16.25 -1.79 2.10
N ALA A 60 -16.21 -3.12 2.03
CA ALA A 60 -17.09 -3.98 2.83
C ALA A 60 -16.88 -3.83 4.34
N LEU A 61 -15.66 -3.46 4.77
CA LEU A 61 -15.30 -3.27 6.18
C LEU A 61 -15.40 -1.80 6.64
N GLY A 62 -15.65 -0.85 5.73
CA GLY A 62 -15.60 0.58 6.04
C GLY A 62 -14.21 1.05 6.51
N ALA A 63 -13.16 0.36 6.09
CA ALA A 63 -11.77 0.59 6.48
C ALA A 63 -10.95 1.11 5.30
N THR A 64 -9.79 1.72 5.58
CA THR A 64 -8.87 2.12 4.51
C THR A 64 -8.07 0.93 4.00
N ARG A 65 -7.65 0.97 2.73
CA ARG A 65 -6.85 -0.10 2.10
C ARG A 65 -5.57 -0.39 2.88
N ALA A 66 -4.96 0.63 3.46
CA ALA A 66 -3.77 0.49 4.30
C ALA A 66 -4.08 -0.24 5.62
N GLN A 67 -5.23 0.05 6.25
CA GLN A 67 -5.66 -0.65 7.46
C GLN A 67 -5.92 -2.13 7.18
N VAL A 68 -6.63 -2.46 6.10
CA VAL A 68 -6.90 -3.86 5.72
C VAL A 68 -5.62 -4.62 5.40
N ALA A 69 -4.67 -4.01 4.68
CA ALA A 69 -3.38 -4.63 4.41
C ALA A 69 -2.57 -4.91 5.69
N LEU A 70 -2.60 -3.97 6.66
CA LEU A 70 -1.96 -4.17 7.97
C LEU A 70 -2.65 -5.25 8.80
N ALA A 71 -3.99 -5.27 8.83
CA ALA A 71 -4.76 -6.31 9.51
C ALA A 71 -4.48 -7.70 8.92
N TRP A 72 -4.37 -7.80 7.59
CA TRP A 72 -3.96 -9.03 6.92
C TRP A 72 -2.57 -9.47 7.36
N LEU A 73 -1.60 -8.56 7.43
CA LEU A 73 -0.23 -8.87 7.85
C LEU A 73 -0.18 -9.32 9.32
N LEU A 74 -0.92 -8.65 10.20
CA LEU A 74 -1.08 -9.00 11.62
C LEU A 74 -1.77 -10.36 11.83
N SER A 75 -2.60 -10.81 10.88
CA SER A 75 -3.23 -12.14 10.95
C SER A 75 -2.25 -13.31 10.70
N LYS A 76 -1.04 -13.04 10.19
CA LYS A 76 -0.11 -14.10 9.76
C LYS A 76 0.72 -14.63 10.91
N ARG A 77 0.75 -15.97 11.02
CA ARG A 77 1.62 -16.66 11.96
C ARG A 77 3.08 -16.31 11.67
N GLY A 78 3.79 -15.84 12.69
CA GLY A 78 5.20 -15.44 12.59
C GLY A 78 5.42 -13.94 12.40
N VAL A 79 4.37 -13.16 12.18
CA VAL A 79 4.45 -11.70 12.21
C VAL A 79 4.22 -11.22 13.63
N ALA A 80 5.26 -10.69 14.28
CA ALA A 80 5.15 -10.10 15.61
C ALA A 80 4.64 -8.66 15.56
N ALA A 81 5.23 -7.83 14.69
CA ALA A 81 4.80 -6.46 14.46
C ALA A 81 5.25 -5.98 13.06
N PRO A 82 4.36 -5.39 12.25
CA PRO A 82 4.73 -4.78 10.99
C PRO A 82 5.47 -3.45 11.20
N ILE A 83 6.47 -3.17 10.36
CA ILE A 83 7.17 -1.89 10.34
C ILE A 83 6.40 -0.92 9.44
N ILE A 84 5.91 0.19 10.00
CA ILE A 84 5.14 1.20 9.28
C ILE A 84 5.86 2.56 9.27
N GLY A 85 5.84 3.23 8.12
CA GLY A 85 6.33 4.60 7.97
C GLY A 85 5.18 5.59 7.88
N ALA A 86 5.09 6.52 8.85
CA ALA A 86 4.15 7.62 8.83
C ALA A 86 4.91 8.95 8.90
N SER A 87 4.64 9.87 7.97
CA SER A 87 5.29 11.18 7.93
C SER A 87 4.48 12.28 8.64
N ARG A 88 3.32 11.92 9.17
CA ARG A 88 2.31 12.76 9.81
C ARG A 88 1.65 11.97 10.95
N GLU A 89 1.30 12.65 12.04
CA GLU A 89 0.69 12.00 13.21
C GLU A 89 -0.71 11.48 12.90
N GLU A 90 -1.49 12.20 12.10
CA GLU A 90 -2.85 11.79 11.70
C GLU A 90 -2.80 10.49 10.89
N GLN A 91 -1.78 10.35 10.03
CA GLN A 91 -1.55 9.12 9.28
C GLN A 91 -1.23 7.95 10.22
N LEU A 92 -0.43 8.19 11.26
CA LEU A 92 -0.13 7.15 12.24
C LEU A 92 -1.40 6.72 12.96
N GLY A 93 -2.20 7.67 13.44
CA GLY A 93 -3.49 7.41 14.09
C GLY A 93 -4.44 6.60 13.21
N GLU A 94 -4.56 6.93 11.93
CA GLU A 94 -5.34 6.16 10.97
C GLU A 94 -4.85 4.70 10.86
N LEU A 95 -3.54 4.49 10.70
CA LEU A 95 -2.96 3.15 10.53
C LEU A 95 -3.10 2.28 11.79
N LEU A 96 -3.07 2.88 12.98
CA LEU A 96 -3.21 2.15 14.24
C LEU A 96 -4.56 1.46 14.38
N ASN A 97 -5.63 1.99 13.80
CA ASN A 97 -6.96 1.34 13.81
C ASN A 97 -6.97 -0.03 13.11
N ALA A 98 -5.92 -0.40 12.38
CA ALA A 98 -5.77 -1.74 11.80
C ALA A 98 -5.70 -2.85 12.85
N VAL A 99 -5.25 -2.57 14.07
CA VAL A 99 -5.10 -3.58 15.13
C VAL A 99 -6.43 -4.12 15.63
N ASP A 100 -7.49 -3.34 15.48
CA ASP A 100 -8.85 -3.71 15.89
C ASP A 100 -9.64 -4.42 14.78
N LEU A 101 -9.08 -4.51 13.57
CA LEU A 101 -9.71 -5.18 12.44
C LEU A 101 -9.44 -6.69 12.47
N THR A 102 -10.52 -7.47 12.55
CA THR A 102 -10.46 -8.92 12.37
C THR A 102 -10.98 -9.29 10.98
N LEU A 103 -10.10 -9.82 10.12
CA LEU A 103 -10.48 -10.31 8.81
C LEU A 103 -11.06 -11.72 8.92
N LYS A 104 -12.18 -11.96 8.22
CA LYS A 104 -12.76 -13.30 8.10
C LYS A 104 -11.90 -14.19 7.21
N PRO A 105 -11.94 -15.53 7.37
CA PRO A 105 -11.21 -16.45 6.52
C PRO A 105 -11.46 -16.23 5.02
N GLU A 106 -12.69 -15.90 4.63
CA GLU A 106 -13.07 -15.67 3.24
C GLU A 106 -12.41 -14.40 2.69
N GLN A 107 -12.33 -13.35 3.50
CA GLN A 107 -11.67 -12.09 3.12
C GLN A 107 -10.15 -12.29 3.00
N ILE A 108 -9.54 -13.07 3.89
CA ILE A 108 -8.12 -13.42 3.79
C ILE A 108 -7.87 -14.20 2.50
N ALA A 109 -8.69 -15.21 2.22
CA ALA A 109 -8.58 -16.00 0.99
C ALA A 109 -8.77 -15.14 -0.26
N GLU A 110 -9.70 -14.17 -0.25
CA GLU A 110 -9.90 -13.24 -1.35
C GLU A 110 -8.65 -12.38 -1.63
N LEU A 111 -7.98 -11.89 -0.59
CA LEU A 111 -6.74 -11.12 -0.73
C LEU A 111 -5.57 -11.96 -1.27
N GLU A 112 -5.54 -13.26 -0.94
CA GLU A 112 -4.43 -14.16 -1.28
C GLU A 112 -4.59 -14.90 -2.60
N THR A 113 -5.82 -15.16 -3.03
CA THR A 113 -6.12 -15.89 -4.28
C THR A 113 -5.37 -15.35 -5.51
N PRO A 114 -5.31 -14.02 -5.76
CA PRO A 114 -4.59 -13.52 -6.91
C PRO A 114 -3.07 -13.55 -6.73
N TYR A 115 -2.52 -13.76 -5.53
CA TYR A 115 -1.09 -13.60 -5.28
C TYR A 115 -0.22 -14.51 -6.15
N LYS A 116 0.76 -13.89 -6.84
CA LYS A 116 1.82 -14.59 -7.56
C LYS A 116 3.17 -14.03 -7.13
N GLN A 117 4.13 -14.92 -6.91
CA GLN A 117 5.52 -14.52 -6.67
C GLN A 117 6.04 -13.70 -7.85
N HIS A 118 6.67 -12.56 -7.58
CA HIS A 118 7.34 -11.77 -8.60
C HIS A 118 8.68 -12.41 -8.97
N PRO A 119 9.08 -12.42 -10.25
CA PRO A 119 10.41 -12.84 -10.65
C PRO A 119 11.46 -11.86 -10.09
N VAL A 120 12.68 -12.36 -9.89
CA VAL A 120 13.81 -11.50 -9.52
C VAL A 120 14.17 -10.63 -10.73
N VAL A 121 14.08 -9.31 -10.55
CA VAL A 121 14.37 -8.29 -11.55
C VAL A 121 15.54 -7.40 -11.13
N GLY A 122 16.15 -6.66 -12.05
CA GLY A 122 17.18 -5.67 -11.74
C GLY A 122 18.61 -6.20 -11.61
N PHE A 123 18.84 -7.49 -11.89
CA PHE A 123 20.18 -8.06 -12.02
C PHE A 123 20.43 -8.40 -13.50
N LYS A 124 21.52 -7.87 -14.06
CA LYS A 124 22.04 -8.18 -15.38
C LYS A 124 23.55 -8.34 -15.29
#